data_AF-A0A8J3QCM8-F1
#
_entry.id   AF-A0A8J3QCM8-F1
#
_cell.length_a   1.000
_cell.length_b   1.000
_cell.length_c   1.000
_cell.angle_alpha   90.00
_cell.angle_beta   90.00
_cell.angle_gamma   90.00
#
_symmetry.space_group_name_H-M   'P 1'
#
loop_
_entity.id
_entity.type
_entity.pdbx_description
1 polymer ?
#
loop_
_entity_poly.entity_id
_entity_poly.type
_entity_poly.pdbx_seq_one_letter_code
_entity_poly.pdbx_strand_id
1 'polypeptide(L)'
;MPYVVALALTLAIEVPVYVVALRFRSAWALAVAVNLVTHPAVWLLLAGGASIGYFMLVELAAWMVEFGLLWAVLRRSSSILFAAAVLANSLSCLAGLLLA
;
A
#
# COMPACT_ATOMS: atom_id res chain seq x y z
N MET A 1 -8.29 15.22 -4.29
CA MET A 1 -9.26 14.25 -3.72
C MET A 1 -9.31 14.36 -2.19
N PRO A 2 -10.45 14.15 -1.50
CA PRO A 2 -10.50 14.07 -0.03
C PRO A 2 -9.83 12.79 0.52
N TYR A 3 -9.20 12.87 1.70
CA TYR A 3 -8.48 11.74 2.31
C TYR A 3 -9.31 10.45 2.41
N VAL A 4 -10.57 10.55 2.84
CA VAL A 4 -11.44 9.37 3.01
C VAL A 4 -11.68 8.65 1.69
N VAL A 5 -11.80 9.40 0.59
CA VAL A 5 -11.96 8.82 -0.75
C VAL A 5 -10.66 8.17 -1.21
N ALA A 6 -9.52 8.79 -0.93
CA ALA A 6 -8.20 8.23 -1.22
C ALA A 6 -7.99 6.89 -0.52
N LEU A 7 -8.22 6.85 0.80
CA LEU A 7 -8.09 5.64 1.60
C LEU A 7 -9.06 4.54 1.11
N ALA A 8 -10.31 4.89 0.80
CA ALA A 8 -11.27 3.93 0.29
C ALA A 8 -10.82 3.32 -1.05
N LEU A 9 -10.27 4.13 -1.95
CA LEU A 9 -9.72 3.69 -3.23
C LEU A 9 -8.52 2.75 -3.02
N THR A 10 -7.58 3.12 -2.16
CA THR A 10 -6.43 2.30 -1.81
C THR A 10 -6.87 0.94 -1.25
N LEU A 11 -7.79 0.93 -0.28
CA LEU A 11 -8.32 -0.33 0.28
C LEU A 11 -9.03 -1.18 -0.77
N ALA A 12 -9.80 -0.56 -1.68
CA ALA A 12 -10.51 -1.27 -2.74
C ALA A 12 -9.57 -1.95 -3.74
N ILE A 13 -8.35 -1.42 -3.93
CA ILE A 13 -7.36 -1.94 -4.87
C ILE A 13 -6.41 -2.92 -4.18
N GLU A 14 -5.84 -2.54 -3.05
CA GLU A 14 -4.76 -3.29 -2.42
C GLU A 14 -5.25 -4.53 -1.67
N VAL A 15 -6.40 -4.45 -1.01
CA VAL A 15 -6.92 -5.58 -0.23
C VAL A 15 -7.17 -6.81 -1.12
N PRO A 16 -7.81 -6.72 -2.30
CA PRO A 16 -7.92 -7.86 -3.22
C PRO A 16 -6.57 -8.42 -3.65
N VAL A 17 -5.58 -7.57 -3.95
CA VAL A 17 -4.23 -8.00 -4.35
C VAL A 17 -3.59 -8.83 -3.23
N TYR A 18 -3.63 -8.35 -2.00
CA TYR A 18 -3.08 -9.08 -0.85
C TYR A 18 -3.86 -10.37 -0.56
N VAL A 19 -5.18 -10.37 -0.67
CA VAL A 19 -6.00 -11.58 -0.47
C VAL A 19 -5.63 -12.67 -1.48
N VAL A 20 -5.50 -12.30 -2.77
CA VAL A 20 -5.13 -13.23 -3.85
C VAL A 20 -3.69 -13.72 -3.72
N ALA A 21 -2.75 -12.84 -3.37
CA ALA A 21 -1.34 -13.18 -3.24
C ALA A 21 -1.04 -14.04 -2.01
N LEU A 22 -1.64 -13.72 -0.85
CA LEU A 22 -1.31 -14.34 0.43
C LEU A 22 -2.12 -15.62 0.71
N ARG A 23 -3.30 -15.76 0.08
CA ARG A 23 -4.13 -16.99 0.08
C ARG A 23 -4.43 -17.56 1.47
N PHE A 24 -4.78 -16.71 2.44
CA PHE A 24 -5.23 -17.18 3.76
C PHE A 24 -6.43 -16.39 4.27
N ARG A 25 -7.23 -17.02 5.15
CA ARG A 25 -8.56 -16.55 5.57
C ARG A 25 -8.60 -15.13 6.14
N SER A 26 -7.53 -14.71 6.81
CA SER A 26 -7.43 -13.41 7.47
C SER A 26 -6.54 -12.41 6.72
N ALA A 27 -6.22 -12.68 5.44
CA ALA A 27 -5.40 -11.79 4.62
C ALA A 27 -6.04 -10.41 4.46
N TRP A 28 -7.36 -10.35 4.36
CA TRP A 28 -8.09 -9.08 4.25
C TRP A 28 -7.90 -8.19 5.48
N ALA A 29 -7.96 -8.76 6.68
CA ALA A 29 -7.83 -8.00 7.92
C ALA A 29 -6.40 -7.46 8.09
N LEU A 30 -5.40 -8.29 7.74
CA LEU A 30 -4.00 -7.87 7.73
C LEU A 30 -3.76 -6.77 6.69
N ALA A 31 -4.29 -6.92 5.47
CA ALA A 31 -4.15 -5.93 4.40
C ALA A 31 -4.73 -4.58 4.81
N VAL A 32 -5.94 -4.57 5.38
CA VAL A 32 -6.57 -3.36 5.93
C VAL A 32 -5.71 -2.76 7.04
N ALA A 33 -5.22 -3.57 7.99
CA ALA A 33 -4.39 -3.07 9.08
C ALA A 33 -3.08 -2.44 8.59
N VAL A 34 -2.39 -3.07 7.64
CA VAL A 34 -1.18 -2.54 7.01
C VAL A 34 -1.47 -1.19 6.37
N ASN A 35 -2.52 -1.12 5.54
CA ASN A 35 -2.93 0.10 4.85
C ASN A 35 -3.32 1.23 5.82
N LEU A 36 -4.01 0.92 6.91
CA LEU A 36 -4.37 1.90 7.94
C LEU A 36 -3.15 2.45 8.69
N VAL A 37 -2.04 1.72 8.72
CA VAL A 37 -0.78 2.17 9.32
C VAL A 37 0.04 3.01 8.33
N THR A 38 0.08 2.62 7.05
CA THR A 38 0.95 3.24 6.05
C THR A 38 0.32 4.42 5.35
N HIS A 39 -0.93 4.31 4.92
CA HIS A 39 -1.59 5.32 4.09
C HIS A 39 -1.70 6.71 4.76
N PRO A 40 -2.01 6.86 6.07
CA PRO A 40 -2.02 8.18 6.70
C PRO A 40 -0.65 8.88 6.63
N ALA A 41 0.44 8.13 6.79
CA ALA A 41 1.79 8.68 6.70
C ALA A 41 2.12 9.15 5.27
N VAL A 42 1.84 8.31 4.27
CA VAL A 42 2.00 8.66 2.84
C VAL A 42 1.19 9.92 2.50
N TRP A 43 -0.08 9.96 2.92
CA TRP A 43 -0.95 11.09 2.67
C TRP A 43 -0.40 12.40 3.24
N LEU A 44 0.00 12.40 4.51
CA LEU A 44 0.52 13.59 5.18
C LEU A 44 1.84 14.08 4.57
N LEU A 45 2.72 13.15 4.17
CA LEU A 45 3.98 13.50 3.51
C LEU A 45 3.76 14.14 2.14
N LEU A 46 2.68 13.79 1.44
CA LEU A 46 2.37 14.31 0.10
C LEU A 46 1.34 15.45 0.06
N ALA A 47 0.70 15.77 1.19
CA ALA A 47 -0.47 16.67 1.28
C ALA A 47 -0.24 18.13 0.81
N GLY A 48 1.01 18.56 0.57
CA GLY A 48 1.37 19.92 0.19
C GLY A 48 1.83 20.11 -1.26
N GLY A 49 1.77 19.07 -2.08
CA GLY A 49 2.40 19.06 -3.41
C GLY A 49 3.87 18.66 -3.31
N ALA A 50 4.17 17.47 -3.84
CA ALA A 50 5.51 16.90 -3.83
C ALA A 50 6.18 17.08 -5.20
N SER A 51 7.50 17.29 -5.21
CA SER A 51 8.27 17.07 -6.43
C SER A 51 8.21 15.60 -6.82
N ILE A 52 8.36 15.29 -8.11
CA ILE A 52 8.29 13.91 -8.60
C ILE A 52 9.32 13.00 -7.90
N GLY A 53 10.53 13.50 -7.61
CA GLY A 53 11.55 12.74 -6.90
C GLY A 53 11.18 12.44 -5.46
N TYR A 54 10.55 13.40 -4.76
CA TYR A 54 10.07 13.17 -3.40
C TYR A 54 8.88 12.21 -3.37
N PHE A 55 7.96 12.33 -4.34
CA PHE A 55 6.87 11.38 -4.53
C PHE A 55 7.38 9.95 -4.69
N MET A 56 8.32 9.71 -5.62
CA MET A 56 8.90 8.38 -5.82
C MET A 56 9.57 7.82 -4.56
N LEU A 57 10.24 8.67 -3.78
CA LEU A 57 10.88 8.26 -2.54
C LEU A 57 9.87 7.84 -1.48
N VAL A 58 8.77 8.58 -1.33
CA VAL A 58 7.68 8.24 -0.39
C VAL A 58 7.01 6.93 -0.79
N GLU A 59 6.71 6.75 -2.08
CA GLU A 59 6.14 5.50 -2.60
C GLU A 59 7.06 4.30 -2.36
N LEU A 60 8.35 4.42 -2.69
CA LEU A 60 9.31 3.35 -2.45
C LEU A 60 9.43 3.01 -0.96
N ALA A 61 9.40 4.02 -0.09
CA ALA A 61 9.41 3.82 1.35
C ALA A 61 8.15 3.10 1.83
N ALA A 62 6.97 3.45 1.30
CA ALA A 62 5.72 2.76 1.60
C ALA A 62 5.82 1.27 1.24
N TRP A 63 6.34 0.94 0.05
CA TRP A 63 6.52 -0.44 -0.38
C TRP A 63 7.40 -1.23 0.60
N MET A 64 8.51 -0.64 1.05
CA MET A 64 9.42 -1.29 2.00
C MET A 64 8.77 -1.49 3.37
N VAL A 65 8.01 -0.50 3.85
CA VAL A 65 7.33 -0.56 5.15
C VAL A 65 6.24 -1.63 5.12
N GLU A 66 5.40 -1.65 4.08
CA GLU A 66 4.34 -2.66 3.95
C GLU A 66 4.92 -4.07 3.82
N PHE A 67 5.96 -4.24 3.01
CA PHE A 67 6.71 -5.49 2.96
C PHE A 67 7.22 -5.90 4.34
N GLY A 68 7.85 -4.97 5.08
CA GLY A 68 8.39 -5.22 6.41
C GLY A 68 7.31 -5.64 7.41
N LEU A 69 6.16 -4.97 7.40
CA LEU A 69 5.00 -5.30 8.25
C LEU A 69 4.45 -6.70 7.92
N LEU A 70 4.25 -6.99 6.63
CA LEU A 70 3.79 -8.30 6.17
C LEU A 70 4.79 -9.40 6.54
N TRP A 71 6.09 -9.16 6.36
CA TRP A 71 7.14 -10.12 6.69
C TRP A 71 7.22 -10.36 8.19
N ALA A 72 7.12 -9.31 9.01
CA ALA A 72 7.15 -9.42 10.47
C ALA A 72 6.02 -10.31 11.01
N VAL A 73 4.82 -10.22 10.42
CA VAL A 73 3.63 -10.98 10.83
C VAL A 73 3.60 -12.38 10.22
N LEU A 74 3.81 -12.51 8.91
CA LEU A 74 3.60 -13.77 8.19
C LEU A 74 4.83 -14.67 8.19
N ARG A 75 6.04 -14.08 8.25
CA ARG A 75 7.32 -14.81 8.21
C ARG A 75 7.43 -15.81 7.05
N ARG A 76 6.77 -15.49 5.92
CA ARG A 76 6.76 -16.30 4.68
C ARG A 76 7.86 -15.87 3.72
N SER A 77 7.90 -16.49 2.53
CA SER A 77 8.81 -16.14 1.43
C SER A 77 8.86 -14.63 1.20
N SER A 78 10.05 -14.04 1.42
CA SER A 78 10.27 -12.61 1.25
C SER A 78 9.96 -12.15 -0.16
N SER A 79 10.30 -12.94 -1.18
CA SER A 79 10.03 -12.61 -2.58
C SER A 79 8.53 -12.47 -2.88
N ILE A 80 7.70 -13.35 -2.32
CA ILE A 80 6.24 -13.29 -2.52
C ILE A 80 5.66 -12.06 -1.81
N LEU A 81 6.08 -11.80 -0.57
CA LEU A 81 5.59 -10.66 0.21
C LEU A 81 6.02 -9.33 -0.43
N PHE A 82 7.24 -9.27 -0.93
CA PHE A 82 7.77 -8.10 -1.62
C PHE A 82 7.02 -7.84 -2.92
N ALA A 83 6.85 -8.88 -3.76
CA ALA A 83 6.09 -8.77 -5.00
C ALA A 83 4.64 -8.33 -4.75
N ALA A 84 3.99 -8.85 -3.70
CA ALA A 84 2.65 -8.44 -3.31
C ALA A 84 2.59 -6.96 -2.92
N ALA A 85 3.53 -6.48 -2.11
CA ALA A 85 3.59 -5.07 -1.69
C ALA A 85 3.82 -4.13 -2.88
N VAL A 86 4.79 -4.45 -3.74
CA VAL A 86 5.07 -3.68 -4.97
C VAL A 86 3.84 -3.61 -5.87
N LEU A 87 3.18 -4.75 -6.13
CA LEU A 87 2.00 -4.80 -7.01
C LEU A 87 0.84 -4.00 -6.44
N ALA A 88 0.52 -4.19 -5.15
CA ALA A 88 -0.58 -3.51 -4.49
C ALA A 88 -0.39 -1.99 -4.54
N ASN A 89 0.77 -1.51 -4.08
CA ASN A 89 1.06 -0.08 -4.04
C ASN A 89 1.16 0.52 -5.45
N SER A 90 1.79 -0.17 -6.42
CA SER A 90 1.89 0.35 -7.80
C SER A 90 0.52 0.53 -8.45
N LEU A 91 -0.41 -0.41 -8.24
CA LEU A 91 -1.77 -0.32 -8.78
C LEU A 91 -2.57 0.79 -8.11
N SER A 92 -2.46 0.90 -6.78
CA SER A 92 -3.10 1.94 -5.98
C SER A 92 -2.60 3.34 -6.35
N CYS A 93 -1.28 3.49 -6.47
CA CYS A 93 -0.60 4.69 -6.96
C CYS A 93 -1.05 5.07 -8.38
N LEU A 94 -1.06 4.11 -9.32
CA LEU A 94 -1.54 4.34 -10.68
C LEU A 94 -3.00 4.81 -10.71
N ALA A 95 -3.88 4.17 -9.94
CA ALA A 95 -5.28 4.58 -9.86
C ALA A 95 -5.42 5.99 -9.26
N GLY A 96 -4.63 6.32 -8.24
CA GLY A 96 -4.54 7.66 -7.68
C GLY A 96 -4.13 8.69 -8.75
N LEU A 97 -3.07 8.41 -9.52
CA LEU A 97 -2.60 9.30 -10.59
C LEU A 97 -3.62 9.49 -11.73
N LEU A 98 -4.41 8.46 -12.06
CA LEU A 98 -5.43 8.53 -13.11
C LEU A 98 -6.70 9.28 -12.68
N LEU A 99 -6.97 9.36 -11.37
CA LEU A 99 -8.19 9.96 -10.81
C LEU A 99 -7.94 11.29 -10.08
N ALA A 100 -6.68 11.72 -9.98
CA ALA A 100 -6.24 12.93 -9.27
C ALA A 100 -6.50 14.22 -10.04
#